data_AF-A0A3M1ZTN2-F1
#
_entry.id   AF-A0A3M1ZTN2-F1
#
_cell.length_a   1.000
_cell.length_b   1.000
_cell.length_c   1.000
_cell.angle_alpha   90.00
_cell.angle_beta   90.00
_cell.angle_gamma   90.00
#
_symmetry.space_group_name_H-M   'P 1'
#
loop_
_entity.id
_entity.type
_entity.pdbx_description
1 polymer ?
#
loop_
_entity_poly.entity_id
_entity_poly.type
_entity_poly.pdbx_seq_one_letter_code
_entity_poly.pdbx_strand_id
1 'polypeptide(L)'
;PGMSAADYLRESILNPNAFIVPDCPNGPCLANVMPRDYSTRLTTEQIETMVTFLLTQTNTSPTSAVGEDTPAPAPKAFPAPKQTQALPENGRVLFTTEILLLTLILLLTLLRLLYTTTHNDN
;
A
#
# COMPACT_ATOMS: atom_id res chain seq x y z
N PRO A 1 -2.59 -19.72 -21.67
CA PRO A 1 -4.02 -19.36 -21.58
C PRO A 1 -4.12 -18.01 -20.88
N GLY A 2 -4.79 -17.04 -21.49
CA GLY A 2 -4.79 -15.65 -21.04
C GLY A 2 -5.82 -15.39 -19.94
N MET A 3 -5.40 -14.66 -18.91
CA MET A 3 -6.27 -14.12 -17.87
C MET A 3 -7.31 -13.17 -18.50
N SER A 4 -8.54 -13.11 -17.96
CA SER A 4 -9.54 -12.15 -18.44
C SER A 4 -9.10 -10.71 -18.16
N ALA A 5 -9.61 -9.74 -18.90
CA ALA A 5 -9.27 -8.33 -18.64
C ALA A 5 -9.66 -7.90 -17.21
N ALA A 6 -10.81 -8.37 -16.71
CA ALA A 6 -11.26 -8.10 -15.35
C ALA A 6 -10.30 -8.68 -14.30
N ASP A 7 -9.86 -9.91 -14.51
CA ASP A 7 -8.93 -10.59 -13.59
C ASP A 7 -7.56 -9.92 -13.62
N TYR A 8 -7.09 -9.48 -14.80
CA TYR A 8 -5.83 -8.76 -14.94
C TYR A 8 -5.85 -7.41 -14.20
N LEU A 9 -6.97 -6.68 -14.31
CA LEU A 9 -7.17 -5.44 -13.57
C LEU A 9 -7.20 -5.69 -12.06
N ARG A 10 -7.91 -6.73 -11.62
CA ARG A 10 -7.98 -7.10 -10.20
C ARG A 10 -6.61 -7.50 -9.65
N GLU A 11 -5.84 -8.30 -10.38
CA GLU A 11 -4.48 -8.69 -10.03
C GLU A 11 -3.55 -7.46 -9.96
N SER A 12 -3.67 -6.53 -10.91
CA SER A 12 -2.86 -5.30 -10.90
C SER A 12 -3.16 -4.41 -9.69
N ILE A 13 -4.38 -4.45 -9.16
CA ILE A 13 -4.78 -3.68 -7.97
C ILE A 13 -4.31 -4.36 -6.68
N LEU A 14 -4.49 -5.68 -6.57
CA LEU A 14 -4.18 -6.43 -5.36
C LEU A 14 -2.69 -6.77 -5.23
N ASN A 15 -2.03 -7.06 -6.36
CA ASN A 15 -0.65 -7.50 -6.46
C ASN A 15 0.10 -6.68 -7.55
N PRO A 16 0.31 -5.37 -7.36
CA PRO A 16 0.82 -4.48 -8.41
C PRO A 16 2.23 -4.79 -8.93
N ASN A 17 3.01 -5.61 -8.21
CA ASN A 17 4.34 -6.06 -8.66
C ASN A 17 4.32 -7.44 -9.31
N ALA A 18 3.16 -8.12 -9.44
CA ALA A 18 3.07 -9.45 -10.04
C ALA A 18 3.54 -9.46 -11.50
N PHE A 19 3.36 -8.33 -12.19
CA PHE A 19 3.87 -8.12 -13.53
C PHE A 19 4.40 -6.70 -13.68
N ILE A 20 5.71 -6.57 -13.91
CA ILE A 20 6.38 -5.31 -14.21
C ILE A 20 7.09 -5.50 -15.55
N VAL A 21 6.81 -4.61 -16.50
CA VAL A 21 7.51 -4.57 -17.79
C VAL A 21 9.00 -4.27 -17.57
N PRO A 22 9.92 -4.91 -18.31
CA PRO A 22 11.35 -4.75 -18.08
C PRO A 22 11.82 -3.33 -18.44
N ASP A 23 11.30 -2.77 -19.54
CA ASP A 23 11.76 -1.52 -20.11
C ASP A 23 10.71 -0.41 -19.99
N CYS A 24 11.13 0.70 -19.41
CA CYS A 24 10.43 1.98 -19.39
C CYS A 24 11.26 3.01 -20.20
N PRO A 25 10.71 4.17 -20.59
CA PRO A 25 11.41 5.14 -21.44
C PRO A 25 12.78 5.63 -20.93
N ASN A 26 13.03 5.55 -19.61
CA ASN A 26 14.26 6.03 -18.98
C ASN A 26 15.09 4.88 -18.34
N GLY A 27 14.92 3.64 -18.82
CA GLY A 27 15.56 2.44 -18.28
C GLY A 27 14.57 1.49 -17.61
N PRO A 28 14.99 0.64 -16.67
CA PRO A 28 14.11 -0.36 -16.10
C PRO A 28 12.92 0.23 -15.32
N CYS A 29 11.74 -0.38 -15.45
CA CYS A 29 10.58 0.06 -14.68
C CYS A 29 10.76 -0.19 -13.17
N LEU A 30 10.29 0.75 -12.36
CA LEU A 30 10.41 0.68 -10.90
C LEU A 30 9.30 -0.16 -10.28
N ALA A 31 9.67 -1.04 -9.35
CA ALA A 31 8.71 -1.73 -8.50
C ALA A 31 8.14 -0.80 -7.42
N ASN A 32 6.96 -1.14 -6.90
CA ASN A 32 6.29 -0.44 -5.80
C ASN A 32 5.88 1.01 -6.09
N VAL A 33 5.74 1.39 -7.36
CA VAL A 33 5.16 2.69 -7.74
C VAL A 33 3.67 2.75 -7.35
N MET A 34 2.97 1.63 -7.52
CA MET A 34 1.59 1.47 -7.06
C MET A 34 1.56 0.91 -5.62
N PRO A 35 0.75 1.50 -4.71
CA PRO A 35 0.61 1.00 -3.34
C PRO A 35 0.16 -0.47 -3.29
N ARG A 36 0.76 -1.25 -2.39
CA ARG A 36 0.48 -2.70 -2.23
C ARG A 36 -0.57 -3.01 -1.17
N ASP A 37 -1.12 -1.97 -0.54
CA ASP A 37 -2.00 -2.08 0.63
C ASP A 37 -3.46 -1.80 0.29
N TYR A 38 -3.82 -1.78 -1.00
CA TYR A 38 -5.20 -1.53 -1.43
C TYR A 38 -6.19 -2.56 -0.87
N SER A 39 -5.78 -3.81 -0.68
CA SER A 39 -6.59 -4.85 -0.04
C SER A 39 -7.00 -4.51 1.40
N THR A 40 -6.24 -3.64 2.08
CA THR A 40 -6.52 -3.18 3.45
C THR A 40 -7.20 -1.82 3.50
N ARG A 41 -7.11 -1.04 2.42
CA ARG A 41 -7.62 0.34 2.33
C ARG A 41 -8.96 0.44 1.63
N LEU A 42 -9.29 -0.55 0.80
CA LEU A 42 -10.51 -0.61 0.01
C LEU A 42 -11.27 -1.88 0.37
N THR A 43 -12.59 -1.74 0.40
CA THR A 43 -13.50 -2.89 0.47
C THR A 43 -13.48 -3.65 -0.84
N THR A 44 -13.95 -4.91 -0.81
CA THR A 44 -14.04 -5.74 -2.02
C THR A 44 -14.95 -5.06 -3.04
N GLU A 45 -16.09 -4.53 -2.61
CA GLU A 45 -17.06 -3.84 -3.45
C GLU A 45 -16.47 -2.59 -4.13
N GLN A 46 -15.60 -1.84 -3.44
CA GLN A 46 -14.90 -0.70 -4.02
C GLN A 46 -13.89 -1.13 -5.08
N ILE A 47 -13.15 -2.22 -4.84
CA ILE A 47 -12.24 -2.79 -5.85
C ILE A 47 -13.04 -3.25 -7.07
N GLU A 48 -14.16 -3.94 -6.88
CA GLU A 48 -15.06 -4.36 -7.96
C GLU A 48 -15.62 -3.18 -8.75
N THR A 49 -15.98 -2.11 -8.06
CA THR A 49 -16.45 -0.87 -8.68
C THR A 49 -15.35 -0.26 -9.55
N MET A 50 -14.10 -0.22 -9.08
CA MET A 50 -12.96 0.26 -9.87
C MET A 50 -12.71 -0.61 -11.10
N VAL A 51 -12.71 -1.94 -10.95
CA VAL A 51 -12.53 -2.87 -12.07
C VAL A 51 -13.63 -2.66 -13.10
N THR A 52 -14.89 -2.59 -12.68
CA THR A 52 -16.04 -2.33 -13.56
C THR A 52 -15.90 -1.00 -14.27
N PHE A 53 -15.54 0.06 -13.55
CA PHE A 53 -15.31 1.39 -14.14
C PHE A 53 -14.21 1.35 -15.20
N LEU A 54 -13.06 0.74 -14.90
CA LEU A 54 -11.93 0.64 -15.82
C LEU A 54 -12.27 -0.17 -17.09
N LEU A 55 -13.07 -1.23 -16.96
CA LEU A 55 -13.55 -2.01 -18.12
C LEU A 55 -14.45 -1.22 -19.06
N THR A 56 -15.12 -0.17 -18.57
CA THR A 56 -15.94 0.73 -19.40
C THR A 56 -15.13 1.83 -20.07
N GLN A 57 -13.85 2.01 -19.72
CA GLN A 57 -12.98 3.02 -20.32
C GLN A 57 -12.41 2.51 -21.65
N THR A 58 -13.23 2.47 -22.69
CA THR A 58 -12.81 1.90 -23.98
C THR A 58 -12.22 2.91 -24.96
N ASN A 59 -12.37 4.23 -24.76
CA ASN A 59 -12.02 5.23 -25.79
C ASN A 59 -11.70 6.65 -25.26
N THR A 60 -10.98 6.78 -24.16
CA THR A 60 -10.28 8.04 -23.86
C THR A 60 -8.80 7.82 -24.10
N SER A 61 -8.42 7.68 -25.37
CA SER A 61 -7.06 8.04 -25.75
C SER A 61 -6.90 9.49 -25.27
N PRO A 62 -6.06 9.79 -24.25
CA PRO A 62 -5.62 11.16 -24.11
C PRO A 62 -5.00 11.45 -25.46
N THR A 63 -5.57 12.41 -26.21
CA THR A 63 -4.97 12.99 -27.41
C THR A 63 -3.48 12.79 -27.35
N SER A 64 -2.94 11.99 -28.27
CA SER A 64 -1.52 11.72 -28.43
C SER A 64 -0.77 13.05 -28.41
N ALA A 65 -0.39 13.47 -27.21
CA ALA A 65 0.46 14.62 -26.91
C ALA A 65 1.58 14.15 -25.97
N VAL A 66 1.87 12.85 -25.98
CA VAL A 66 3.07 12.27 -25.40
C VAL A 66 3.59 11.22 -26.38
N GLY A 67 4.50 11.68 -27.26
CA GLY A 67 5.55 10.81 -27.81
C GLY A 67 5.32 10.14 -29.16
N GLU A 68 4.81 10.83 -30.18
CA GLU A 68 5.06 10.42 -31.57
C GLU A 68 6.19 11.28 -32.17
N ASP A 69 7.35 10.65 -32.34
CA ASP A 69 8.44 10.94 -33.29
C ASP A 69 9.14 12.32 -33.32
N THR A 70 9.17 13.06 -32.21
CA THR A 70 10.21 14.08 -32.02
C THR A 70 11.01 13.76 -30.77
N PRO A 71 12.36 13.63 -30.83
CA PRO A 71 13.17 13.59 -29.63
C PRO A 71 13.12 14.98 -28.99
N ALA A 72 12.03 15.25 -28.27
CA ALA A 72 12.02 16.29 -27.26
C ALA A 72 13.09 15.87 -26.25
N PRO A 73 14.14 16.69 -26.02
CA PRO A 73 15.10 16.38 -24.98
C PRO A 73 14.29 16.21 -23.71
N ALA A 74 14.40 15.02 -23.09
CA ALA A 74 13.78 14.73 -21.81
C ALA A 74 13.93 16.00 -20.95
N PRO A 75 12.85 16.54 -20.35
CA PRO A 75 13.00 17.64 -19.42
C PRO A 75 14.07 17.19 -18.44
N LYS A 76 15.24 17.87 -18.48
CA LYS A 76 16.39 17.53 -17.65
C LYS A 76 15.81 17.29 -16.28
N ALA A 77 15.93 16.04 -15.82
CA ALA A 77 15.34 15.63 -14.57
C ALA A 77 15.67 16.72 -13.58
N PHE A 78 14.66 17.48 -13.15
CA PHE A 78 14.79 18.14 -11.86
C PHE A 78 15.15 16.98 -10.95
N PRO A 79 16.32 17.00 -10.28
CA PRO A 79 16.63 15.95 -9.35
C PRO A 79 15.42 15.91 -8.44
N ALA A 80 14.64 14.82 -8.55
CA ALA A 80 13.58 14.56 -7.60
C ALA A 80 14.27 14.77 -6.27
N PRO A 81 13.83 15.74 -5.44
CA PRO A 81 14.48 16.00 -4.17
C PRO A 81 14.58 14.64 -3.56
N LYS A 82 15.84 14.19 -3.34
CA LYS A 82 16.15 12.87 -2.83
C LYS A 82 15.15 12.70 -1.72
N GLN A 83 14.12 11.88 -1.95
CA GLN A 83 13.20 11.58 -0.89
C GLN A 83 14.06 10.67 -0.04
N THR A 84 14.87 11.28 0.81
CA THR A 84 14.96 10.90 2.20
C THR A 84 13.51 10.86 2.64
N GLN A 85 12.84 9.77 2.27
CA GLN A 85 11.75 9.26 3.03
C GLN A 85 12.40 9.08 4.38
N ALA A 86 12.18 10.07 5.26
CA ALA A 86 12.04 9.77 6.65
C ALA A 86 11.18 8.51 6.66
N LEU A 87 11.81 7.42 7.10
CA LEU A 87 11.21 6.14 7.41
C LEU A 87 9.73 6.38 7.74
N PRO A 88 8.76 5.82 6.99
CA PRO A 88 7.36 6.00 7.34
C PRO A 88 7.19 5.58 8.80
N GLU A 89 6.95 6.56 9.67
CA GLU A 89 6.75 6.38 11.11
C GLU A 89 5.40 5.71 11.41
N ASN A 90 4.84 4.98 10.45
CA ASN A 90 3.62 4.21 10.61
C ASN A 90 3.87 2.81 11.19
N GLY A 91 5.10 2.52 11.62
CA GLY A 91 5.42 1.35 12.43
C GLY A 91 5.00 1.45 13.90
N ARG A 92 4.13 2.41 14.30
CA ARG A 92 3.83 2.67 15.73
C ARG A 92 2.41 2.35 16.18
N VAL A 93 1.55 1.74 15.35
CA VAL A 93 0.17 1.41 15.76
C VAL A 93 -0.02 -0.06 16.15
N LEU A 94 0.82 -0.98 15.67
CA LEU A 94 0.77 -2.39 16.12
C LEU A 94 1.39 -2.59 17.51
N PHE A 95 2.40 -1.79 17.87
CA PHE A 95 3.04 -1.90 19.18
C PHE A 95 2.24 -1.22 20.30
N THR A 96 1.44 -0.18 20.01
CA THR A 96 0.68 0.50 21.07
C THR A 96 -0.46 -0.36 21.60
N THR A 97 -1.14 -1.12 20.75
CA THR A 97 -2.19 -2.06 21.18
C THR A 97 -1.62 -3.21 21.99
N GLU A 98 -0.51 -3.81 21.55
CA GLU A 98 0.19 -4.90 22.26
C GLU A 98 0.76 -4.42 23.61
N ILE A 99 1.43 -3.26 23.63
CA ILE A 99 1.96 -2.67 24.86
C ILE A 99 0.82 -2.28 25.82
N LEU A 100 -0.29 -1.74 25.30
CA LEU A 100 -1.47 -1.42 26.12
C LEU A 100 -2.09 -2.68 26.74
N LEU A 101 -2.18 -3.78 25.98
CA LEU A 101 -2.70 -5.06 26.47
C LEU A 101 -1.78 -5.67 27.54
N LEU A 102 -0.46 -5.69 27.30
CA LEU A 102 0.52 -6.20 28.26
C LEU A 102 0.56 -5.37 29.55
N THR A 103 0.49 -4.04 29.44
CA THR A 103 0.46 -3.15 30.62
C THR A 103 -0.84 -3.31 31.42
N LEU A 104 -1.99 -3.46 30.75
CA LEU A 104 -3.27 -3.74 31.42
C LEU A 104 -3.24 -5.09 32.14
N ILE A 105 -2.76 -6.16 31.49
CA ILE A 105 -2.64 -7.50 32.10
C ILE A 105 -1.69 -7.45 33.31
N LEU A 106 -0.52 -6.82 33.17
CA LEU A 106 0.45 -6.67 34.26
C LEU A 106 -0.18 -5.94 35.46
N LEU A 107 -0.86 -4.82 35.23
CA LEU A 107 -1.50 -4.04 36.29
C LEU A 107 -2.61 -4.83 37.00
N LEU A 108 -3.42 -5.58 36.25
CA LEU A 108 -4.44 -6.47 36.82
C LEU A 108 -3.81 -7.60 37.65
N THR A 109 -2.70 -8.18 37.20
CA THR A 109 -1.99 -9.23 37.96
C THR A 109 -1.36 -8.69 39.25
N LEU A 110 -0.76 -7.50 39.22
CA LEU A 110 -0.21 -6.85 40.41
C LEU A 110 -1.31 -6.45 41.40
N LEU A 111 -2.44 -5.92 40.90
CA LEU A 111 -3.59 -5.59 41.74
C LEU A 111 -4.17 -6.85 42.40
N ARG A 112 -4.27 -7.96 41.66
CA ARG A 112 -4.68 -9.26 42.22
C ARG A 112 -3.69 -9.73 43.28
N LEU A 113 -2.39 -9.63 43.03
CA LEU A 113 -1.36 -10.06 43.97
C LEU A 113 -1.42 -9.22 45.26
N LEU A 114 -1.51 -7.89 45.13
CA LEU A 114 -1.67 -6.97 46.26
C LEU A 114 -2.95 -7.26 47.05
N TYR A 115 -4.06 -7.49 46.35
CA TYR A 115 -5.34 -7.84 46.97
C TYR A 115 -5.24 -9.16 47.75
N THR A 116 -4.57 -10.17 47.18
CA THR A 116 -4.37 -11.45 47.88
C THR A 116 -3.43 -11.35 49.06
N THR A 117 -2.37 -10.53 49.00
CA THR A 117 -1.47 -10.31 50.14
C THR A 117 -2.19 -9.57 51.27
N THR A 118 -2.94 -8.51 50.96
CA THR A 118 -3.70 -7.77 51.98
C THR A 118 -4.82 -8.58 52.62
N HIS A 119 -5.37 -9.57 51.92
CA HIS A 119 -6.37 -10.48 52.46
C HIS A 119 -5.74 -11.62 53.27
N ASN A 120 -4.52 -12.05 52.94
CA ASN A 120 -3.85 -13.14 53.66
C ASN A 120 -3.19 -12.67 54.97
N ASP A 121 -2.95 -11.36 55.11
CA ASP A 121 -2.40 -10.73 56.32
C ASP A 121 -3.48 -10.30 57.35
N ASN A 122 -4.76 -10.66 57.16
CA ASN A 122 -5.87 -10.41 58.10
C ASN A 122 -6.65 -11.69 58.42
#